data_AF-A0A0B1SFI9-F1
#
_entry.id   AF-A0A0B1SFI9-F1
#
_cell.length_a   1.000
_cell.length_b   1.000
_cell.length_c   1.000
_cell.angle_alpha   90.00
_cell.angle_beta   90.00
_cell.angle_gamma   90.00
#
_symmetry.space_group_name_H-M   'P 1'
#
loop_
_entity.id
_entity.type
_entity.pdbx_description
1 polymer ?
#
loop_
_entity_poly.entity_id
_entity_poly.type
_entity_poly.pdbx_seq_one_letter_code
_entity_poly.pdbx_strand_id
1 'polypeptide(L)'
;MPNALREEAVEMWLNRAFKYAEPPNTTNLTAHGKSPEKYCHSALARFRIQNAGFRDVLKNAGKSLRWTTLGVDYNWDTKEYPLTGDPLPQELVQFADVITRVLGLGPIYADATIVNYYPPKSTLSPHVDR
;
A
#
# COMPACT_ATOMS: atom_id res chain seq x y z
N MET A 1 -15.97 -5.87 -9.99
CA MET A 1 -16.35 -7.06 -9.20
C MET A 1 -16.73 -6.60 -7.79
N PRO A 2 -18.03 -6.39 -7.49
CA PRO A 2 -18.45 -5.98 -6.16
C PRO A 2 -18.20 -7.11 -5.15
N ASN A 3 -17.68 -6.77 -3.96
CA ASN A 3 -17.46 -7.69 -2.84
C ASN A 3 -16.67 -8.97 -3.20
N ALA A 4 -15.66 -8.84 -4.06
CA ALA A 4 -14.85 -9.98 -4.52
C ALA A 4 -13.93 -10.58 -3.45
N LEU A 5 -13.67 -9.84 -2.36
CA LEU A 5 -12.84 -10.29 -1.26
C LEU A 5 -13.70 -10.95 -0.18
N ARG A 6 -13.22 -12.10 0.32
CA ARG A 6 -13.76 -12.71 1.54
C ARG A 6 -13.46 -11.81 2.74
N GLU A 7 -14.28 -11.88 3.79
CA GLU A 7 -14.13 -11.01 4.98
C GLU A 7 -12.74 -11.15 5.62
N GLU A 8 -12.23 -12.36 5.76
CA GLU A 8 -10.90 -12.64 6.28
C GLU A 8 -9.78 -12.04 5.41
N ALA A 9 -10.02 -11.90 4.11
CA ALA A 9 -9.06 -11.30 3.19
C ALA A 9 -9.05 -9.77 3.33
N VAL A 10 -10.18 -9.14 3.65
CA VAL A 10 -10.24 -7.68 3.88
C VAL A 10 -9.34 -7.28 5.05
N GLU A 11 -9.45 -8.00 6.16
CA GLU A 11 -8.61 -7.75 7.35
C GLU A 11 -7.13 -7.99 7.06
N MET A 12 -6.82 -9.09 6.37
CA MET A 12 -5.45 -9.39 5.94
C MET A 12 -4.88 -8.26 5.07
N TRP A 13 -5.61 -7.83 4.03
CA TRP A 13 -5.15 -6.78 3.11
C TRP A 13 -5.03 -5.42 3.78
N LEU A 14 -5.90 -5.09 4.73
CA LEU A 14 -5.79 -3.87 5.52
C LEU A 14 -4.50 -3.86 6.34
N ASN A 15 -4.16 -4.99 6.98
CA ASN A 15 -2.89 -5.13 7.69
C ASN A 15 -1.68 -5.03 6.75
N ARG A 16 -1.75 -5.68 5.59
CA ARG A 16 -0.70 -5.62 4.56
C ARG A 16 -0.48 -4.20 4.06
N ALA A 17 -1.54 -3.44 3.80
CA ALA A 17 -1.47 -2.07 3.34
C ALA A 17 -0.62 -1.19 4.28
N PHE A 18 -0.74 -1.33 5.61
CA PHE A 18 0.11 -0.59 6.54
C PHE A 18 1.52 -1.17 6.66
N LYS A 19 1.67 -2.49 6.61
CA LYS A 19 2.99 -3.14 6.58
C LYS A 19 3.84 -2.66 5.40
N TYR A 20 3.22 -2.42 4.26
CA TYR A 20 3.90 -1.92 3.07
C TYR A 20 4.43 -0.49 3.21
N ALA A 21 4.07 0.27 4.25
CA ALA A 21 4.68 1.56 4.53
C ALA A 21 5.99 1.45 5.35
N GLU A 22 6.41 0.24 5.75
CA GLU A 22 7.70 0.03 6.42
C GLU A 22 8.86 0.04 5.41
N PRO A 23 10.07 0.43 5.83
CA PRO A 23 11.28 0.18 5.06
C PRO A 23 11.38 -1.30 4.63
N PRO A 24 11.89 -1.58 3.41
CA PRO A 24 12.60 -0.67 2.52
C PRO A 24 11.71 0.23 1.64
N ASN A 25 10.39 0.10 1.72
CA ASN A 25 9.47 0.80 0.83
C ASN A 25 9.46 2.32 1.06
N THR A 26 9.27 3.06 -0.03
CA THR A 26 9.24 4.53 0.01
C THR A 26 7.84 5.04 0.33
N THR A 27 7.75 6.06 1.18
CA THR A 27 6.50 6.73 1.54
C THR A 27 6.63 8.23 1.36
N ASN A 28 5.51 8.94 1.42
CA ASN A 28 5.53 10.40 1.48
C ASN A 28 6.28 10.97 2.71
N LEU A 29 6.59 10.14 3.71
CA LEU A 29 7.33 10.56 4.90
C LEU A 29 8.84 10.32 4.72
N THR A 30 9.22 9.13 4.22
CA THR A 30 10.63 8.78 4.00
C THR A 30 11.24 9.62 2.89
N ALA A 31 10.47 9.99 1.86
CA ALA A 31 10.87 10.95 0.83
C ALA A 31 11.27 12.33 1.39
N HIS A 32 10.78 12.69 2.59
CA HIS A 32 11.15 13.91 3.32
C HIS A 32 12.06 13.65 4.53
N GLY A 33 12.74 12.51 4.56
CA GLY A 33 13.68 12.13 5.63
C GLY A 33 13.02 11.79 6.97
N LYS A 34 11.71 11.50 7.00
CA LYS A 34 10.97 11.08 8.21
C LYS A 34 10.72 9.58 8.20
N SER A 35 10.85 8.93 9.37
CA SER A 35 10.55 7.51 9.50
C SER A 35 9.04 7.23 9.72
N PRO A 36 8.47 6.20 9.06
CA PRO A 36 7.11 5.73 9.28
C PRO A 36 7.00 4.77 10.50
N GLU A 37 8.09 4.51 11.23
CA GLU A 37 8.17 3.56 12.35
C GLU A 37 7.02 3.66 13.37
N LYS A 38 6.47 4.87 13.58
CA LYS A 38 5.35 5.08 14.51
C LYS A 38 4.04 4.40 14.09
N TYR A 39 3.86 4.05 12.82
CA TYR A 39 2.58 3.54 12.32
C TYR A 39 2.49 2.02 12.35
N CYS A 40 3.62 1.31 12.33
CA CYS A 40 3.59 -0.09 11.91
C CYS A 40 4.01 -1.11 12.99
N HIS A 41 4.96 -0.76 13.88
CA HIS A 41 5.30 -1.62 15.03
C HIS A 41 4.14 -1.90 15.99
N SER A 42 3.05 -1.13 15.90
CA SER A 42 1.85 -1.31 16.72
C SER A 42 0.70 -2.04 16.01
N ALA A 43 0.65 -2.11 14.67
CA ALA A 43 -0.49 -2.72 13.97
C ALA A 43 -0.54 -4.24 14.17
N LEU A 44 0.54 -4.95 13.84
CA LEU A 44 0.61 -6.41 13.99
C LEU A 44 0.74 -6.87 15.45
N ALA A 45 1.52 -6.14 16.26
CA ALA A 45 1.70 -6.48 17.68
C ALA A 45 0.44 -6.23 18.52
N ARG A 46 -0.36 -5.21 18.19
CA ARG A 46 -1.61 -4.90 18.93
C ARG A 46 -2.86 -5.54 18.33
N PHE A 47 -2.82 -6.09 17.11
CA PHE A 47 -3.93 -6.88 16.60
C PHE A 47 -4.23 -8.11 17.49
N ARG A 48 -3.18 -8.72 18.05
CA ARG A 48 -3.31 -9.78 19.06
C ARG A 48 -3.77 -9.29 20.44
N ILE A 49 -3.67 -7.98 20.72
CA ILE A 49 -3.94 -7.36 22.03
C ILE A 49 -4.93 -6.19 21.84
N GLN A 50 -6.21 -6.53 21.67
CA GLN A 50 -7.38 -5.64 21.67
C GLN A 50 -7.54 -4.64 20.50
N ASN A 51 -8.80 -4.53 20.03
CA ASN A 51 -9.32 -3.55 19.05
C ASN A 51 -8.89 -2.08 19.27
N ALA A 52 -8.53 -1.70 20.50
CA ALA A 52 -8.10 -0.33 20.81
C ALA A 52 -6.78 0.05 20.11
N GLY A 53 -5.83 -0.88 19.99
CA GLY A 53 -4.52 -0.60 19.38
C GLY A 53 -4.59 -0.31 17.88
N PHE A 54 -5.50 -0.97 17.17
CA PHE A 54 -5.69 -0.75 15.73
C PHE A 54 -6.28 0.64 15.42
N ARG A 55 -7.21 1.12 16.25
CA ARG A 55 -7.77 2.47 16.10
C ARG A 55 -6.71 3.56 16.25
N ASP A 56 -5.77 3.37 17.16
CA ASP A 56 -4.65 4.31 17.36
C ASP A 56 -3.69 4.32 16.18
N VAL A 57 -3.43 3.16 15.56
CA VAL A 57 -2.65 3.06 14.31
C VAL A 57 -3.32 3.88 13.22
N LEU A 58 -4.60 3.63 12.94
CA LEU A 58 -5.34 4.35 11.91
C LEU A 58 -5.38 5.86 12.19
N LYS A 59 -5.63 6.24 13.45
CA LYS A 59 -5.64 7.64 13.88
C LYS A 59 -4.29 8.31 13.70
N ASN A 60 -3.20 7.60 13.98
CA ASN A 60 -1.85 8.14 13.82
C ASN A 60 -1.44 8.20 12.35
N ALA A 61 -1.61 7.10 11.60
CA ALA A 61 -1.31 7.04 10.17
C ALA A 61 -2.11 8.11 9.41
N GLY A 62 -3.39 8.28 9.75
CA GLY A 62 -4.25 9.28 9.14
C GLY A 62 -3.75 10.72 9.27
N LYS A 63 -2.91 11.04 10.26
CA LYS A 63 -2.35 12.39 10.41
C LYS A 63 -1.48 12.79 9.22
N SER A 64 -0.66 11.88 8.71
CA SER A 64 0.40 12.26 7.75
C SER A 64 0.79 11.23 6.70
N LEU A 65 0.42 9.94 6.83
CA LEU A 65 0.66 8.95 5.77
C LEU A 65 -0.33 9.17 4.62
N ARG A 66 0.16 9.21 3.39
CA ARG A 66 -0.63 9.49 2.17
C ARG A 66 -0.38 8.48 1.07
N TRP A 67 0.85 8.03 0.90
CA TRP A 67 1.17 6.96 -0.04
C TRP A 67 2.38 6.14 0.41
N THR A 68 2.44 4.90 -0.05
CA THR A 68 3.66 4.08 -0.11
C THR A 68 3.81 3.50 -1.52
N THR A 69 5.05 3.36 -1.98
CA THR A 69 5.41 2.72 -3.24
C THR A 69 6.22 1.46 -2.95
N LEU A 70 6.00 0.42 -3.75
CA LEU A 70 6.76 -0.83 -3.70
C LEU A 70 7.18 -1.23 -5.11
N GLY A 71 8.28 -1.96 -5.18
CA GLY A 71 8.77 -2.56 -6.40
C GLY A 71 9.62 -1.58 -7.21
N VAL A 72 9.24 -1.35 -8.46
CA VAL A 72 9.80 -0.28 -9.28
C VAL A 72 9.22 1.05 -8.78
N ASP A 73 9.96 1.73 -7.91
CA ASP A 73 9.53 2.94 -7.24
C ASP A 73 9.36 4.12 -8.21
N TYR A 74 8.16 4.70 -8.24
CA TYR A 74 7.84 5.85 -9.07
C TYR A 74 8.58 7.10 -8.58
N ASN A 75 9.33 7.75 -9.46
CA ASN A 75 9.96 9.02 -9.14
C ASN A 75 8.96 10.17 -9.31
N TRP A 76 8.53 10.75 -8.19
CA TRP A 76 7.54 11.85 -8.19
C TRP A 76 8.05 13.15 -8.80
N ASP A 77 9.37 13.38 -8.83
CA ASP A 77 9.98 14.59 -9.38
C ASP A 77 10.08 14.51 -10.91
N THR A 78 10.61 13.40 -11.43
CA THR A 78 10.78 13.19 -12.88
C THR A 78 9.54 12.64 -13.55
N LYS A 79 8.62 12.04 -12.79
CA LYS A 79 7.43 11.32 -13.27
C LYS A 79 7.75 10.09 -14.12
N GLU A 80 8.88 9.45 -13.83
CA GLU A 80 9.38 8.29 -14.57
C GLU A 80 9.64 7.11 -13.64
N TYR A 81 9.52 5.90 -14.18
CA TYR A 81 9.96 4.68 -13.51
C TYR A 81 11.43 4.40 -13.84
N PRO A 82 12.26 4.01 -12.86
CA PRO A 82 13.60 3.49 -13.13
C PRO A 82 13.53 2.15 -13.89
N LEU A 83 14.65 1.75 -14.51
CA LEU A 83 14.74 0.48 -15.24
C LEU A 83 14.67 -0.76 -14.33
N THR A 84 14.95 -0.60 -13.04
CA THR A 84 15.02 -1.68 -12.05
C THR A 84 14.45 -1.23 -10.73
N GLY A 85 13.85 -2.16 -9.99
CA GLY A 85 13.37 -1.96 -8.63
C GLY A 85 13.46 -3.24 -7.82
N ASP A 86 12.95 -3.18 -6.59
CA ASP A 86 12.84 -4.35 -5.75
C ASP A 86 11.73 -5.30 -6.25
N PRO A 87 11.77 -6.60 -5.92
CA PRO A 87 10.65 -7.48 -6.22
C PRO A 87 9.42 -7.12 -5.37
N LEU A 88 8.23 -7.15 -5.97
CA LEU A 88 6.98 -7.03 -5.22
C LEU A 88 6.77 -8.24 -4.29
N PRO A 89 6.07 -8.04 -3.15
CA PRO A 89 5.55 -9.14 -2.35
C PRO A 89 4.79 -10.16 -3.21
N GLN A 90 5.08 -11.45 -3.03
CA GLN A 90 4.51 -12.52 -3.86
C GLN A 90 2.97 -12.51 -3.85
N GLU A 91 2.37 -12.15 -2.71
CA GLU A 91 0.91 -12.02 -2.58
C GLU A 91 0.31 -10.96 -3.52
N LEU A 92 1.01 -9.86 -3.80
CA LEU A 92 0.55 -8.83 -4.74
C LEU A 92 0.66 -9.30 -6.18
N VAL A 93 1.75 -10.00 -6.51
CA VAL A 93 1.94 -10.59 -7.85
C VAL A 93 0.86 -11.62 -8.15
N GLN A 94 0.57 -12.52 -7.21
CA GLN A 94 -0.49 -13.51 -7.34
C GLN A 94 -1.87 -12.87 -7.41
N PHE A 95 -2.13 -11.83 -6.61
CA PHE A 95 -3.39 -11.12 -6.64
C PHE A 95 -3.63 -10.47 -8.02
N ALA A 96 -2.61 -9.81 -8.57
CA ALA A 96 -2.67 -9.22 -9.90
C ALA A 96 -2.94 -10.28 -10.98
N ASP A 97 -2.22 -11.41 -10.95
CA ASP A 97 -2.41 -12.54 -11.88
C ASP A 97 -3.83 -13.13 -11.82
N VAL A 98 -4.42 -13.28 -10.63
CA VAL A 98 -5.82 -13.73 -10.50
C VAL A 98 -6.78 -12.73 -11.15
N ILE A 99 -6.61 -11.43 -10.88
CA ILE A 99 -7.50 -10.40 -11.43
C ILE A 99 -7.42 -10.35 -12.96
N THR A 100 -6.23 -10.43 -13.54
CA THR A 100 -6.08 -10.37 -15.01
C THR A 100 -6.58 -11.61 -15.72
N ARG A 101 -6.42 -12.79 -15.12
CA ARG A 101 -7.03 -14.03 -15.64
C ARG A 101 -8.54 -13.96 -15.64
N VAL A 102 -9.15 -13.49 -14.54
CA VAL A 102 -10.60 -13.34 -14.43
C VAL A 102 -11.15 -12.34 -15.44
N LEU A 103 -10.40 -11.26 -15.71
CA LEU A 103 -10.79 -10.22 -16.66
C LEU A 103 -10.39 -10.51 -18.12
N GLY A 104 -9.62 -11.58 -18.38
CA GLY A 104 -9.15 -11.91 -19.72
C GLY A 104 -8.15 -10.92 -20.31
N LEU A 105 -7.35 -10.25 -19.45
CA LEU A 105 -6.41 -9.19 -19.87
C LEU A 105 -5.07 -9.72 -20.41
N GLY A 106 -4.90 -11.04 -20.44
CA GLY A 106 -3.64 -11.68 -20.80
C GLY A 106 -2.61 -11.68 -19.66
N PRO A 107 -1.39 -12.15 -19.93
CA PRO A 107 -0.33 -12.16 -18.94
C PRO A 107 0.09 -10.73 -18.58
N ILE A 108 0.18 -10.46 -17.28
CA ILE A 108 0.78 -9.23 -16.76
C ILE A 108 1.96 -9.57 -15.86
N TYR A 109 2.89 -8.62 -15.78
CA TYR A 109 4.01 -8.67 -14.86
C TYR A 109 3.84 -7.53 -13.87
N ALA A 110 3.34 -7.83 -12.68
CA ALA A 110 3.23 -6.84 -11.62
C ALA A 110 4.63 -6.51 -11.09
N ASP A 111 5.05 -5.26 -11.26
CA ASP A 111 6.40 -4.78 -10.98
C ASP A 111 6.42 -3.51 -10.11
N ALA A 112 5.36 -2.69 -10.18
CA ALA A 112 5.16 -1.51 -9.33
C ALA A 112 3.84 -1.58 -8.54
N THR A 113 3.82 -0.98 -7.36
CA THR A 113 2.60 -0.82 -6.56
C THR A 113 2.59 0.54 -5.87
N ILE A 114 1.45 1.23 -5.92
CA ILE A 114 1.18 2.44 -5.14
C ILE A 114 -0.03 2.17 -4.23
N VAL A 115 0.17 2.30 -2.93
CA VAL A 115 -0.94 2.24 -1.95
C VAL A 115 -1.24 3.67 -1.50
N ASN A 116 -2.48 4.11 -1.71
CA ASN A 116 -2.93 5.45 -1.29
C ASN A 116 -3.77 5.38 -0.01
N TYR A 117 -3.50 6.26 0.94
CA TYR A 117 -4.22 6.37 2.21
C TYR A 117 -5.03 7.66 2.23
N TYR A 118 -6.35 7.54 2.39
CA TYR A 118 -7.29 8.66 2.39
C TYR A 118 -7.96 8.85 3.76
N PRO A 119 -7.37 9.66 4.66
CA PRO A 119 -8.07 10.13 5.85
C PRO A 119 -9.34 10.90 5.50
N PRO A 120 -10.28 11.09 6.46
CA PRO A 120 -11.46 11.92 6.24
C PRO A 120 -11.12 13.28 5.64
N LYS A 121 -11.90 13.71 4.64
CA LYS A 121 -11.72 14.95 3.84
C LYS A 121 -10.56 14.93 2.83
N SER A 122 -9.82 13.84 2.71
CA SER A 122 -8.84 13.69 1.62
C SER A 122 -9.54 13.46 0.29
N THR A 123 -8.94 13.94 -0.79
CA THR A 123 -9.46 13.77 -2.15
C THR A 123 -8.33 13.40 -3.10
N LEU A 124 -8.67 12.73 -4.20
CA LEU A 124 -7.79 12.50 -5.34
C LEU A 124 -8.29 13.36 -6.49
N SER A 125 -7.48 14.33 -6.91
CA SER A 125 -7.83 15.20 -8.03
C SER A 125 -7.83 14.43 -9.36
N PRO A 126 -8.58 14.88 -10.37
CA PRO A 126 -8.54 14.29 -11.70
C PRO A 126 -7.11 14.23 -12.25
N HIS A 127 -6.67 13.05 -12.70
CA HIS A 127 -5.37 12.80 -13.30
C HIS A 127 -5.45 11.62 -14.27
N VAL A 128 -4.38 11.42 -15.05
CA VAL A 128 -4.17 10.25 -15.89
C VAL A 128 -2.84 9.65 -15.48
N ASP A 129 -2.83 8.35 -15.23
CA ASP A 129 -1.59 7.58 -15.09
C ASP A 129 -0.97 7.44 -16.48
N ARG A 130 0.17 8.10 -16.68
CA ARG A 130 0.91 8.09 -17.95
C ARG A 130 2.13 7.19 -17.87
#